data_AF-A0A7J7NHP7-F1
#
_entry.id   AF-A0A7J7NHP7-F1
#
_cell.length_a   1.000
_cell.length_b   1.000
_cell.length_c   1.000
_cell.angle_alpha   90.00
_cell.angle_beta   90.00
_cell.angle_gamma   90.00
#
_symmetry.space_group_name_H-M   'P 1'
#
loop_
_entity.id
_entity.type
_entity.pdbx_description
1 polymer ?
#
loop_
_entity_poly.entity_id
_entity_poly.type
_entity_poly.pdbx_seq_one_letter_code
_entity_poly.pdbx_strand_id
1 'polypeptide(L)'
;MFDIQTTSCKDKRFTRYFWCFGPLKKTYKLLRPVVMIYGTFLKGSYHGILLTTIAIDPNNHIFPLVFSVTDSETIESWTYFLEMFGFNIHGYDTRFVIISDRNSRIINVVPKVF
;
A
#
# COMPACT_ATOMS: atom_id res chain seq x y z
N MET A 1 -9.46 -9.92 -12.37
CA MET A 1 -8.56 -10.90 -11.70
C MET A 1 -7.77 -10.14 -10.65
N PHE A 2 -7.60 -10.72 -9.46
CA PHE A 2 -6.78 -10.16 -8.38
C PHE A 2 -5.31 -10.50 -8.66
N ASP A 3 -4.41 -9.54 -8.53
CA ASP A 3 -2.97 -9.84 -8.45
C ASP A 3 -2.65 -10.08 -6.98
N ILE A 4 -2.18 -11.29 -6.65
CA ILE A 4 -1.92 -11.74 -5.28
C ILE A 4 -0.42 -11.97 -5.11
N GLN A 5 0.16 -11.39 -4.05
CA GLN A 5 1.54 -11.70 -3.67
C GLN A 5 1.63 -12.01 -2.17
N THR A 6 2.18 -13.19 -1.87
CA THR A 6 2.42 -13.70 -0.51
C THR A 6 3.92 -13.83 -0.26
N THR A 7 4.40 -13.46 0.92
CA THR A 7 5.75 -13.85 1.38
C THR A 7 5.62 -14.94 2.42
N SER A 8 6.20 -16.12 2.17
CA SER A 8 6.26 -17.23 3.12
C SER A 8 7.49 -17.12 4.03
N CYS A 9 7.32 -17.37 5.33
CA CYS A 9 8.40 -17.46 6.32
C CYS A 9 8.62 -18.92 6.75
N LYS A 10 9.86 -19.26 7.14
CA LYS A 10 10.28 -20.59 7.59
C LYS A 10 9.48 -21.17 8.77
N ASP A 11 8.79 -20.33 9.55
CA ASP A 11 8.12 -20.71 10.81
C ASP A 11 6.59 -20.92 10.72
N LYS A 12 6.00 -21.07 9.52
CA LYS A 12 4.53 -21.23 9.32
C LYS A 12 3.65 -20.12 9.92
N ARG A 13 4.23 -18.95 10.24
CA ARG A 13 3.49 -17.77 10.73
C ARG A 13 3.18 -16.82 9.58
N PHE A 14 1.98 -16.26 9.58
CA PHE A 14 1.63 -15.16 8.68
C PHE A 14 2.48 -13.93 9.02
N THR A 15 3.07 -13.32 8.01
CA THR A 15 3.82 -12.06 8.12
C THR A 15 3.16 -10.95 7.32
N ARG A 16 2.89 -11.21 6.03
CA ARG A 16 2.34 -10.19 5.12
C ARG A 16 1.66 -10.77 3.90
N TYR A 17 0.67 -10.03 3.40
CA TYR A 17 -0.10 -10.36 2.20
C TYR A 17 -0.48 -9.08 1.46
N PHE A 18 -0.14 -8.97 0.18
CA PHE A 18 -0.48 -7.82 -0.66
C PHE A 18 -1.42 -8.22 -1.80
N TRP A 19 -2.38 -7.35 -2.12
CA TRP A 19 -3.22 -7.53 -3.29
C TRP A 19 -3.68 -6.20 -3.89
N CYS A 20 -4.04 -6.26 -5.18
CA CYS A 20 -4.67 -5.16 -5.88
C CYS A 20 -5.72 -5.64 -6.89
N PHE A 21 -6.59 -4.72 -7.31
CA PHE A 21 -7.62 -5.01 -8.30
C PHE A 21 -7.10 -4.69 -9.70
N GLY A 22 -7.09 -5.69 -10.59
CA GLY A 22 -6.64 -5.53 -11.99
C GLY A 22 -7.25 -4.33 -12.74
N PRO A 23 -8.56 -4.03 -12.61
CA PRO A 23 -9.13 -2.81 -13.17
C PRO A 23 -8.47 -1.53 -12.64
N LEU A 24 -8.25 -1.42 -11.33
CA LEU A 24 -7.63 -0.24 -10.72
C LEU A 24 -6.18 -0.04 -11.13
N LYS A 25 -5.43 -1.15 -11.28
CA LYS A 25 -4.07 -1.12 -11.83
C LYS A 25 -4.04 -0.53 -13.25
N LYS A 26 -5.02 -0.87 -14.10
CA LYS A 26 -5.13 -0.34 -15.46
C LYS A 26 -5.58 1.12 -15.49
N THR A 27 -6.48 1.51 -14.60
CA THR A 27 -7.04 2.88 -14.57
C THR A 27 -6.22 3.87 -13.76
N TYR A 28 -5.18 3.44 -13.04
CA TYR A 28 -4.37 4.31 -12.17
C TYR A 28 -3.85 5.57 -12.89
N LYS A 29 -3.38 5.43 -14.13
CA LYS A 29 -2.87 6.56 -14.93
C LYS A 29 -3.92 7.62 -15.29
N LEU A 30 -5.19 7.32 -15.10
CA LEU A 30 -6.32 8.24 -15.32
C LEU A 30 -6.73 8.98 -14.04
N LEU A 31 -6.18 8.59 -12.89
CA LEU A 31 -6.44 9.23 -11.60
C LEU A 31 -5.54 10.45 -11.42
N ARG A 32 -5.87 11.30 -10.44
CA ARG A 32 -5.01 12.44 -10.09
C ARG A 32 -3.65 11.93 -9.58
N PRO A 33 -2.55 12.67 -9.81
CA PRO A 33 -1.21 12.31 -9.34
C PRO A 33 -1.05 12.59 -7.84
N VAL A 34 -2.03 12.17 -7.04
CA VAL A 34 -2.08 12.29 -5.59
C VAL A 34 -2.60 10.98 -5.02
N VAL A 35 -1.87 10.43 -4.07
CA VAL A 35 -2.29 9.24 -3.33
C VAL A 35 -2.24 9.49 -1.83
N MET A 36 -3.17 8.90 -1.11
CA MET A 36 -3.19 8.89 0.34
C MET A 36 -2.78 7.49 0.79
N ILE A 37 -1.83 7.38 1.71
CA ILE A 37 -1.46 6.11 2.34
C ILE A 37 -1.89 6.11 3.79
N TYR A 38 -2.42 4.98 4.24
CA TYR A 38 -2.97 4.85 5.57
C TYR A 38 -2.80 3.43 6.10
N GLY A 39 -2.56 3.31 7.40
CA GLY A 39 -2.52 2.06 8.13
C GLY A 39 -3.57 2.05 9.23
N THR A 40 -4.33 0.96 9.36
CA THR A 40 -5.30 0.78 10.44
C THR A 40 -5.17 -0.58 11.11
N PHE A 41 -5.34 -0.61 12.43
CA PHE A 41 -5.31 -1.86 13.18
C PHE A 41 -6.52 -2.72 12.84
N LEU A 42 -6.26 -3.97 12.50
CA LEU A 42 -7.31 -4.98 12.36
C LEU A 42 -7.86 -5.33 13.75
N LYS A 43 -9.19 -5.41 13.86
CA LYS A 43 -9.88 -5.87 15.06
C LYS A 43 -10.25 -7.35 14.91
N GLY A 44 -10.03 -8.13 15.95
CA GLY A 44 -10.38 -9.56 15.99
C GLY A 44 -9.27 -10.40 16.62
N SER A 45 -9.35 -11.72 16.45
CA SER A 45 -8.35 -12.64 17.01
C SER A 45 -6.96 -12.48 16.39
N TYR A 46 -6.88 -11.89 15.20
CA TYR A 46 -5.62 -11.59 14.53
C TYR A 46 -5.25 -10.13 14.75
N HIS A 47 -4.18 -9.91 15.51
CA HIS A 47 -3.61 -8.60 15.76
C HIS A 47 -2.64 -8.30 14.61
N GLY A 48 -3.02 -7.37 13.75
CA GLY A 48 -2.25 -6.98 12.57
C GLY A 48 -2.73 -5.64 12.03
N ILE A 49 -2.20 -5.24 10.89
CA ILE A 49 -2.48 -3.94 10.29
C ILE A 49 -2.88 -4.10 8.84
N LEU A 50 -3.91 -3.37 8.45
CA LEU A 50 -4.29 -3.17 7.06
C LEU A 50 -3.69 -1.85 6.57
N LEU A 51 -2.75 -1.96 5.64
CA LEU A 51 -2.18 -0.86 4.90
C LEU A 51 -2.94 -0.69 3.58
N THR A 52 -3.23 0.54 3.19
CA THR A 52 -3.94 0.83 1.94
C THR A 52 -3.41 2.10 1.28
N THR A 53 -3.43 2.11 -0.05
CA THR A 53 -3.24 3.32 -0.86
C THR A 53 -4.56 3.70 -1.48
N ILE A 54 -4.92 4.96 -1.35
CA ILE A 54 -6.15 5.55 -1.87
C ILE A 54 -5.77 6.59 -2.91
N ALA A 55 -6.46 6.58 -4.05
CA ALA A 55 -6.33 7.62 -5.07
C ALA A 55 -7.68 8.29 -5.32
N ILE A 56 -7.64 9.44 -5.98
CA ILE A 56 -8.81 10.26 -6.26
C ILE A 56 -8.88 10.48 -7.78
N ASP A 57 -10.05 10.31 -8.37
CA ASP A 57 -10.26 10.59 -9.79
C ASP A 57 -10.49 12.09 -10.07
N PRO A 58 -10.55 12.52 -11.34
CA PRO A 58 -10.88 13.90 -11.68
C PRO A 58 -12.25 14.39 -11.15
N ASN A 59 -13.17 13.49 -10.79
CA ASN A 59 -14.49 13.80 -10.27
C ASN A 59 -14.60 13.73 -8.73
N ASN A 60 -13.46 13.60 -8.04
CA ASN A 60 -13.37 13.49 -6.57
C ASN A 60 -13.93 12.19 -5.99
N HIS A 61 -14.10 11.14 -6.79
CA HIS A 61 -14.38 9.80 -6.27
C HIS A 61 -13.12 9.16 -5.71
N ILE A 62 -13.30 8.40 -4.62
CA ILE A 62 -12.23 7.77 -3.86
C ILE A 62 -12.08 6.32 -4.33
N PHE A 63 -10.85 5.93 -4.68
CA PHE A 63 -10.52 4.59 -5.16
C PHE A 63 -9.40 3.96 -4.31
N PRO A 64 -9.67 2.90 -3.54
CA PRO A 64 -8.62 2.18 -2.83
C PRO A 64 -7.87 1.26 -3.81
N LEU A 65 -6.62 1.61 -4.13
CA LEU A 65 -5.83 1.00 -5.19
C LEU A 65 -5.28 -0.37 -4.82
N VAL A 66 -4.66 -0.44 -3.64
CA VAL A 66 -3.92 -1.60 -3.16
C VAL A 66 -4.09 -1.75 -1.67
N PHE A 67 -3.92 -2.97 -1.21
CA PHE A 67 -4.04 -3.34 0.19
C PHE A 67 -2.90 -4.26 0.57
N SER A 68 -2.50 -4.19 1.84
CA SER A 68 -1.64 -5.18 2.44
C SER A 68 -2.05 -5.45 3.88
N VAL A 69 -2.13 -6.71 4.26
CA VAL A 69 -2.21 -7.10 5.67
C VAL A 69 -0.82 -7.44 6.14
N THR A 70 -0.38 -6.86 7.25
CA THR A 70 0.89 -7.15 7.90
C THR A 70 0.67 -7.52 9.37
N ASP A 71 1.60 -8.25 9.96
CA ASP A 71 1.56 -8.60 11.39
C ASP A 71 1.74 -7.37 12.31
N SER A 72 2.41 -6.31 11.84
CA SER A 72 2.79 -5.17 12.66
C SER A 72 3.10 -3.89 11.84
N GLU A 73 3.01 -2.72 12.50
CA GLU A 73 3.41 -1.42 11.92
C GLU A 73 4.90 -1.19 12.15
N THR A 74 5.71 -1.67 11.23
CA THR A 74 7.16 -1.48 11.28
C THR A 74 7.65 -0.77 10.04
N ILE A 75 8.90 -0.32 10.09
CA ILE A 75 9.57 0.26 8.93
C ILE A 75 9.60 -0.78 7.80
N GLU A 76 9.86 -2.05 8.12
CA GLU A 76 9.91 -3.16 7.17
C GLU A 76 8.55 -3.41 6.51
N SER A 77 7.44 -3.34 7.28
CA SER A 77 6.08 -3.48 6.75
C SER A 77 5.73 -2.35 5.78
N TRP A 78 6.09 -1.11 6.13
CA TRP A 78 5.89 0.06 5.25
C TRP A 78 6.77 0.00 4.00
N THR A 79 8.04 -0.39 4.13
CA THR A 79 8.96 -0.56 2.99
C THR A 79 8.39 -1.58 2.02
N TYR A 80 8.04 -2.78 2.51
CA TYR A 80 7.42 -3.81 1.69
C TYR A 80 6.16 -3.30 0.98
N PHE A 81 5.26 -2.64 1.72
CA PHE A 81 4.02 -2.11 1.14
C PHE A 81 4.27 -1.09 0.02
N LEU A 82 5.18 -0.15 0.23
CA LEU A 82 5.49 0.90 -0.75
C LEU A 82 6.27 0.35 -1.95
N GLU A 83 7.18 -0.61 -1.76
CA GLU A 83 7.84 -1.33 -2.86
C GLU A 83 6.82 -2.06 -3.72
N MET A 84 5.86 -2.72 -3.07
CA MET A 84 4.77 -3.45 -3.74
C MET A 84 3.85 -2.52 -4.53
N PHE A 85 3.52 -1.35 -3.97
CA PHE A 85 2.77 -0.29 -4.66
C PHE A 85 3.56 0.26 -5.86
N GLY A 86 4.86 0.53 -5.67
CA GLY A 86 5.78 0.97 -6.71
C GLY A 86 5.86 -0.02 -7.87
N PHE A 87 6.10 -1.29 -7.58
CA PHE A 87 6.23 -2.35 -8.59
C PHE A 87 4.94 -2.63 -9.34
N ASN A 88 3.79 -2.71 -8.64
CA ASN A 88 2.55 -3.18 -9.25
C ASN A 88 1.69 -2.08 -9.87
N ILE A 89 1.79 -0.84 -9.38
CA ILE A 89 0.86 0.24 -9.76
C ILE A 89 1.61 1.44 -10.31
N HIS A 90 2.52 2.01 -9.52
CA HIS A 90 3.06 3.33 -9.80
C HIS A 90 4.19 3.35 -10.84
N GLY A 91 5.01 2.30 -10.88
CA GLY A 91 6.19 2.22 -11.72
C GLY A 91 7.37 3.06 -11.25
N TYR A 92 7.43 3.39 -9.95
CA TYR A 92 8.48 4.21 -9.32
C TYR A 92 8.67 5.60 -9.97
N ASP A 93 7.63 6.18 -10.57
CA ASP A 93 7.65 7.60 -10.94
C ASP A 93 7.74 8.46 -9.65
N THR A 94 8.32 9.65 -9.75
CA THR A 94 8.42 10.59 -8.61
C THR A 94 7.47 11.77 -8.77
N ARG A 95 6.74 11.85 -9.90
CA ARG A 95 5.82 12.95 -10.23
C ARG A 95 4.43 12.73 -9.65
N PHE A 96 4.35 12.57 -8.33
CA PHE A 96 3.09 12.46 -7.60
C PHE A 96 3.23 12.98 -6.17
N VAL A 97 2.10 13.20 -5.51
CA VAL A 97 2.03 13.63 -4.12
C VAL A 97 1.57 12.47 -3.25
N ILE A 98 2.26 12.22 -2.14
CA ILE A 98 1.83 11.30 -1.08
C ILE A 98 1.28 12.11 0.08
N ILE A 99 0.06 11.78 0.52
CA ILE A 99 -0.55 12.28 1.74
C ILE A 99 -0.56 11.14 2.77
N SER A 100 -0.07 11.40 3.98
CA SER A 100 -0.06 10.44 5.08
C SER A 100 -0.33 11.13 6.41
N ASP A 101 -0.57 10.35 7.46
CA ASP A 101 -0.81 10.80 8.83
C ASP A 101 0.47 11.26 9.58
N ARG A 102 1.54 11.59 8.85
CA ARG A 102 2.86 12.01 9.37
C ARG A 102 3.50 11.01 10.34
N ASN A 103 3.15 9.73 10.25
CA ASN A 103 3.87 8.68 10.98
C ASN A 103 5.36 8.70 10.61
N SER A 104 6.24 8.75 11.62
CA SER A 104 7.69 8.85 11.41
C SER A 104 8.26 7.70 10.59
N ARG A 105 7.65 6.51 10.66
CA ARG A 105 8.03 5.36 9.84
C ARG A 105 7.81 5.64 8.35
N ILE A 106 6.66 6.21 8.00
CA ILE A 106 6.32 6.58 6.62
C ILE A 106 7.29 7.66 6.12
N ILE A 107 7.52 8.71 6.92
CA ILE A 107 8.44 9.81 6.57
C ILE A 107 9.84 9.28 6.25
N ASN A 108 10.30 8.27 6.99
CA ASN A 108 11.62 7.67 6.79
C ASN A 108 11.71 6.69 5.61
N VAL A 109 10.59 6.09 5.20
CA VAL A 109 10.57 5.05 4.15
C VAL A 109 10.32 5.62 2.77
N VAL A 110 9.39 6.58 2.63
CA VAL A 110 9.03 7.18 1.33
C VAL A 110 10.26 7.58 0.49
N PRO A 111 11.22 8.40 1.00
CA PRO A 111 12.38 8.83 0.20
C PRO A 111 13.40 7.72 -0.09
N LYS A 112 13.23 6.52 0.50
CA LYS A 112 14.07 5.34 0.21
C LYS A 112 13.48 4.49 -0.90
N VAL A 113 12.18 4.60 -1.16
CA VAL A 113 11.44 3.77 -2.13
C VAL A 113 11.13 4.55 -3.42
N PHE A 114 10.82 5.84 -3.30
CA PHE A 114 10.52 6.78 -4.40
C PHE A 114 11.49 7.97 -4.34
#